data_AF-A0A662IKH7-F1
#
_entry.id   AF-A0A662IKH7-F1
#
_cell.length_a   1.000
_cell.length_b   1.000
_cell.length_c   1.000
_cell.angle_alpha   90.00
_cell.angle_beta   90.00
_cell.angle_gamma   90.00
#
_symmetry.space_group_name_H-M   'P 1'
#
loop_
_entity.id
_entity.type
_entity.pdbx_description
1 polymer ?
#
loop_
_entity_poly.entity_id
_entity_poly.type
_entity_poly.pdbx_seq_one_letter_code
_entity_poly.pdbx_strand_id
1 'polypeptide(L)'
;MRKLCKWVCMEAEKALDEGYIPQIIFISPTAYGKTVLSPYFHAVLKERELAYSHIHVMPTRALVENLFLKIMEGKDPRLLEGLRRAEIPKERVYYQHMGFIRGYSEYKNPWFKPGFIISTADSFFYTYFGIPVPEIDRKFFHSLIPFASLVSSSIVLDETHLLVEKELQPAFLALLKLMTCRARPFLFISATVPNTFLDLLLKGHEPALRLPSKVRRIVVSYGEEEDVTHSSENYVKIIGRDEAFERSQDVEWKTEIIARKELEDRVLSEVESGKSVLIVRNKVAWTYETWERLSGLLEKRGIPVFFLTSKMTFDERYEQTRRLREMSVDGKVKEGVLVATSCVEVGLDLSFGSLFSDAAPLPPLIQRAGRVARRGEKEGQVFILEPEKDEKGNVKSRPYRKVEFEASWKKLRRAVIKESEMEWRLPTRSDVENVYNLLEQVYSLDDVKKEYLGGLVGGTHRRHGKYSSLLRIALDLDKTSKHLRKLQRDYSDIVRDMPLLTIVVADETIESLLTRDDITIRELWGRSFCISKKEEHNVYKIASHSKVQAVKLDFTHVGNTTYVKFSKVSLGSSAKDAIVISRSVYKLIKRGWRD
;
A
#
# COMPACT_ATOMS: atom_id res chain seq x y z
N MET A 1 3.72 19.23 -17.50
CA MET A 1 3.49 19.06 -16.03
C MET A 1 2.36 19.99 -15.60
N ARG A 2 1.49 19.60 -14.66
CA ARG A 2 0.37 20.41 -14.14
C ARG A 2 0.85 21.60 -13.29
N LYS A 3 -0.02 22.60 -13.05
CA LYS A 3 0.34 23.89 -12.43
C LYS A 3 0.99 23.71 -11.05
N LEU A 4 0.31 23.05 -10.11
CA LEU A 4 0.82 22.90 -8.74
C LEU A 4 2.07 22.01 -8.66
N CYS A 5 2.22 21.03 -9.57
CA CYS A 5 3.47 20.25 -9.62
C CYS A 5 4.67 21.14 -9.97
N LYS A 6 4.50 22.15 -10.84
CA LYS A 6 5.56 23.13 -11.13
C LYS A 6 5.86 23.99 -9.90
N TRP A 7 4.82 24.42 -9.17
CA TRP A 7 5.00 25.17 -7.93
C TRP A 7 5.81 24.39 -6.90
N VAL A 8 5.58 23.08 -6.74
CA VAL A 8 6.40 22.27 -5.82
C VAL A 8 7.90 22.33 -6.17
N CYS A 9 8.25 22.23 -7.45
CA CYS A 9 9.66 22.37 -7.88
C CYS A 9 10.18 23.80 -7.63
N MET A 10 9.42 24.82 -7.98
CA MET A 10 9.80 26.23 -7.77
C MET A 10 10.01 26.55 -6.28
N GLU A 11 9.15 26.04 -5.41
CA GLU A 11 9.27 26.25 -3.96
C GLU A 11 10.43 25.45 -3.35
N ALA A 12 10.76 24.30 -3.93
CA ALA A 12 11.99 23.58 -3.58
C ALA A 12 13.24 24.39 -3.95
N GLU A 13 13.30 24.91 -5.18
CA GLU A 13 14.38 25.77 -5.69
C GLU A 13 14.52 27.03 -4.83
N LYS A 14 13.42 27.75 -4.61
CA LYS A 14 13.38 28.97 -3.78
C LYS A 14 13.89 28.72 -2.36
N ALA A 15 13.46 27.63 -1.72
CA ALA A 15 13.94 27.28 -0.39
C ALA A 15 15.46 27.04 -0.38
N LEU A 16 15.99 26.35 -1.40
CA LEU A 16 17.41 26.07 -1.54
C LEU A 16 18.23 27.35 -1.77
N ASP A 17 17.74 28.25 -2.62
CA ASP A 17 18.39 29.52 -2.92
C ASP A 17 18.42 30.44 -1.68
N GLU A 18 17.41 30.34 -0.81
CA GLU A 18 17.36 31.01 0.50
C GLU A 18 18.17 30.27 1.59
N GLY A 19 18.84 29.16 1.26
CA GLY A 19 19.73 28.42 2.18
C GLY A 19 19.03 27.38 3.06
N TYR A 20 17.78 27.03 2.76
CA TYR A 20 16.99 26.03 3.48
C TYR A 20 16.93 24.69 2.74
N ILE A 21 16.97 23.60 3.48
CA ILE A 21 16.64 22.27 2.96
C ILE A 21 15.12 22.10 2.90
N PRO A 22 14.54 21.84 1.71
CA PRO A 22 13.10 21.75 1.55
C PRO A 22 12.55 20.40 2.01
N GLN A 23 11.50 20.44 2.84
CA GLN A 23 10.68 19.30 3.21
C GLN A 23 9.24 19.55 2.76
N ILE A 24 8.87 18.96 1.63
CA ILE A 24 7.63 19.32 0.94
C ILE A 24 6.55 18.26 1.18
N ILE A 25 5.33 18.72 1.44
CA ILE A 25 4.13 17.90 1.51
C ILE A 25 3.18 18.41 0.45
N PHE A 26 2.98 17.61 -0.60
CA PHE A 26 2.12 17.92 -1.72
C PHE A 26 0.80 17.14 -1.64
N ILE A 27 -0.29 17.87 -1.52
CA ILE A 27 -1.65 17.32 -1.44
C ILE A 27 -2.43 17.80 -2.65
N SER A 28 -2.88 16.88 -3.49
CA SER A 28 -3.73 17.21 -4.62
C SER A 28 -4.61 16.04 -5.01
N PRO A 29 -5.75 16.28 -5.70
CA PRO A 29 -6.73 15.25 -6.03
C PRO A 29 -6.16 13.99 -6.69
N THR A 30 -6.92 12.90 -6.61
CA THR A 30 -6.65 11.71 -7.43
C THR A 30 -6.61 12.08 -8.92
N ALA A 31 -5.84 11.32 -9.71
CA ALA A 31 -5.62 11.58 -11.14
C ALA A 31 -4.91 12.91 -11.53
N TYR A 32 -4.52 13.80 -10.59
CA TYR A 32 -3.76 15.03 -10.90
C TYR A 32 -2.39 14.79 -11.58
N GLY A 33 -1.85 13.58 -11.49
CA GLY A 33 -0.55 13.22 -12.07
C GLY A 33 0.63 13.50 -11.14
N LYS A 34 0.40 13.39 -9.83
CA LYS A 34 1.38 13.70 -8.77
C LYS A 34 2.70 12.94 -8.91
N THR A 35 2.66 11.66 -9.27
CA THR A 35 3.86 10.80 -9.39
C THR A 35 4.89 11.33 -10.39
N VAL A 36 4.47 12.12 -11.41
CA VAL A 36 5.38 12.77 -12.36
C VAL A 36 6.39 13.68 -11.66
N LEU A 37 6.05 14.23 -10.49
CA LEU A 37 6.89 15.13 -9.72
C LEU A 37 8.18 14.47 -9.22
N SER A 38 8.18 13.15 -9.03
CA SER A 38 9.28 12.43 -8.38
C SER A 38 10.65 12.65 -9.02
N PRO A 39 10.85 12.40 -10.32
CA PRO A 39 12.14 12.64 -10.96
C PRO A 39 12.52 14.13 -11.04
N TYR A 40 11.55 15.05 -11.12
CA TYR A 40 11.85 16.49 -11.15
C TYR A 40 12.32 17.01 -9.80
N PHE A 41 11.70 16.55 -8.70
CA PHE A 41 12.17 16.86 -7.36
C PHE A 41 13.61 16.36 -7.15
N HIS A 42 13.95 15.18 -7.69
CA HIS A 42 15.34 14.72 -7.67
C HIS A 42 16.28 15.63 -8.47
N ALA A 43 15.87 16.05 -9.67
CA ALA A 43 16.67 16.93 -10.52
C ALA A 43 17.06 18.22 -9.78
N VAL A 44 16.09 18.89 -9.14
CA VAL A 44 16.33 20.09 -8.31
C VAL A 44 17.36 19.85 -7.21
N LEU A 45 17.26 18.71 -6.51
CA LEU A 45 18.20 18.39 -5.42
C LEU A 45 19.58 17.99 -5.93
N LYS A 46 19.65 17.31 -7.08
CA LYS A 46 20.90 16.87 -7.70
C LYS A 46 21.71 18.05 -8.23
N GLU A 47 21.06 19.05 -8.84
CA GLU A 47 21.70 20.30 -9.27
C GLU A 47 22.36 21.07 -8.11
N ARG A 48 21.91 20.84 -6.88
CA ARG A 48 22.49 21.41 -5.65
C ARG A 48 23.37 20.41 -4.88
N GLU A 49 23.72 19.28 -5.48
CA GLU A 49 24.55 18.20 -4.91
C GLU A 49 24.02 17.61 -3.58
N LEU A 50 22.71 17.75 -3.32
CA LEU A 50 22.06 17.26 -2.10
C LEU A 50 21.63 15.80 -2.19
N ALA A 51 21.50 15.27 -3.40
CA ALA A 51 21.11 13.89 -3.65
C ALA A 51 21.77 13.34 -4.93
N TYR A 52 22.32 12.12 -4.83
CA TYR A 52 22.95 11.41 -5.95
C TYR A 52 22.15 10.18 -6.40
N SER A 53 21.11 9.85 -5.65
CA SER A 53 20.18 8.76 -5.94
C SER A 53 18.77 9.15 -5.54
N HIS A 54 17.80 8.40 -6.04
CA HIS A 54 16.40 8.69 -5.82
C HIS A 54 15.66 7.45 -5.36
N ILE A 55 14.82 7.60 -4.34
CA ILE A 55 13.98 6.51 -3.85
C ILE A 55 12.54 6.99 -3.83
N HIS A 56 11.75 6.41 -4.72
CA HIS A 56 10.32 6.58 -4.81
C HIS A 56 9.63 5.44 -4.05
N VAL A 57 9.06 5.75 -2.90
CA VAL A 57 8.47 4.78 -1.98
C VAL A 57 6.95 4.78 -2.16
N MET A 58 6.38 3.60 -2.43
CA MET A 58 4.95 3.41 -2.64
C MET A 58 4.38 2.37 -1.65
N PRO A 59 3.10 2.45 -1.25
CA PRO A 59 2.55 1.57 -0.22
C PRO A 59 2.33 0.13 -0.69
N THR A 60 2.23 -0.15 -1.99
CA THR A 60 1.88 -1.49 -2.49
C THR A 60 2.74 -1.92 -3.67
N ARG A 61 2.86 -3.25 -3.83
CA ARG A 61 3.58 -3.87 -4.96
C ARG A 61 3.00 -3.46 -6.31
N ALA A 62 1.68 -3.43 -6.42
CA ALA A 62 1.00 -3.06 -7.66
C ALA A 62 1.32 -1.64 -8.13
N LEU A 63 1.52 -0.68 -7.22
CA LEU A 63 1.95 0.67 -7.57
C LEU A 63 3.40 0.70 -8.07
N VAL A 64 4.29 -0.03 -7.39
CA VAL A 64 5.69 -0.16 -7.80
C VAL A 64 5.77 -0.75 -9.21
N GLU A 65 5.07 -1.86 -9.44
CA GLU A 65 5.03 -2.54 -10.74
C GLU A 65 4.46 -1.63 -11.83
N ASN A 66 3.34 -0.93 -11.56
CA ASN A 66 2.74 -0.01 -12.53
C ASN A 66 3.68 1.15 -12.89
N LEU A 67 4.27 1.82 -11.90
CA LEU A 67 5.18 2.94 -12.17
C LEU A 67 6.44 2.48 -12.89
N PHE A 68 7.05 1.38 -12.44
CA PHE A 68 8.24 0.80 -13.07
C PHE A 68 7.96 0.44 -14.53
N LEU A 69 6.90 -0.33 -14.81
CA LEU A 69 6.53 -0.71 -16.17
C LEU A 69 6.18 0.52 -17.03
N LYS A 70 5.48 1.51 -16.49
CA LYS A 70 5.17 2.75 -17.20
C LYS A 70 6.41 3.49 -17.68
N ILE A 71 7.48 3.51 -16.88
CA ILE A 71 8.78 4.07 -17.26
C ILE A 71 9.49 3.15 -18.27
N MET A 72 9.55 1.84 -17.99
CA MET A 72 10.25 0.87 -18.83
C MET A 72 9.62 0.69 -20.22
N GLU A 73 8.31 0.86 -20.34
CA GLU A 73 7.59 0.80 -21.60
C GLU A 73 7.45 2.19 -22.27
N GLY A 74 7.90 3.26 -21.61
CA GLY A 74 7.84 4.62 -22.14
C GLY A 74 6.44 5.20 -22.29
N LYS A 75 5.48 4.74 -21.47
CA LYS A 75 4.05 5.09 -21.58
C LYS A 75 3.70 6.50 -21.06
N ASP A 76 4.62 7.17 -20.36
CA ASP A 76 4.42 8.56 -19.90
C ASP A 76 5.64 9.43 -20.25
N PRO A 77 5.56 10.23 -21.33
CA PRO A 77 6.65 11.12 -21.75
C PRO A 77 7.10 12.10 -20.67
N ARG A 78 6.21 12.47 -19.73
CA ARG A 78 6.53 13.42 -18.67
C ARG A 78 7.44 12.80 -17.60
N LEU A 79 7.31 11.50 -17.34
CA LEU A 79 8.24 10.78 -16.46
C LEU A 79 9.61 10.65 -17.11
N LEU A 80 9.66 10.33 -18.41
CA LEU A 80 10.91 10.23 -19.17
C LEU A 80 11.64 11.57 -19.23
N GLU A 81 10.90 12.66 -19.46
CA GLU A 81 11.42 14.03 -19.38
C GLU A 81 12.06 14.31 -18.02
N GLY A 82 11.36 13.99 -16.92
CA GLY A 82 11.88 14.16 -15.57
C GLY A 82 13.17 13.36 -15.35
N LEU A 83 13.22 12.09 -15.79
CA LEU A 83 14.42 11.25 -15.66
C LEU A 83 15.59 11.83 -16.44
N ARG A 84 15.35 12.39 -17.63
CA ARG A 84 16.38 13.05 -18.43
C ARG A 84 16.93 14.28 -17.72
N ARG A 85 16.08 15.11 -17.11
CA ARG A 85 16.51 16.28 -16.31
C ARG A 85 17.28 15.88 -15.05
N ALA A 86 16.90 14.76 -14.45
CA ALA A 86 17.63 14.14 -13.35
C ALA A 86 18.97 13.50 -13.79
N GLU A 87 19.23 13.43 -15.11
CA GLU A 87 20.33 12.69 -15.74
C GLU A 87 20.40 11.24 -15.24
N ILE A 88 19.23 10.60 -15.12
CA ILE A 88 19.09 9.20 -14.78
C ILE A 88 18.79 8.43 -16.06
N PRO A 89 19.74 7.64 -16.57
CA PRO A 89 19.49 6.78 -17.71
C PRO A 89 18.54 5.64 -17.31
N LYS A 90 17.78 5.13 -18.27
CA LYS A 90 16.70 4.16 -18.04
C LYS A 90 17.22 2.85 -17.42
N GLU A 91 18.46 2.49 -17.75
CA GLU A 91 19.18 1.32 -17.24
C GLU A 91 19.46 1.41 -15.73
N ARG A 92 19.38 2.61 -15.15
CA ARG A 92 19.53 2.87 -13.71
C ARG A 92 18.19 3.11 -13.00
N VAL A 93 17.08 2.78 -13.65
CA VAL A 93 15.76 2.70 -13.04
C VAL A 93 15.57 1.29 -12.50
N TYR A 94 15.33 1.16 -11.21
CA TYR A 94 15.22 -0.11 -10.52
C TYR A 94 13.89 -0.23 -9.79
N TYR A 95 13.46 -1.47 -9.52
CA TYR A 95 12.34 -1.73 -8.61
C TYR A 95 12.80 -2.54 -7.39
N GLN A 96 12.09 -2.36 -6.28
CA GLN A 96 12.30 -3.15 -5.08
C GLN A 96 10.99 -3.47 -4.34
N HIS A 97 10.61 -4.75 -4.39
CA HIS A 97 9.57 -5.34 -3.55
C HIS A 97 9.87 -6.82 -3.29
N MET A 98 9.07 -7.50 -2.46
CA MET A 98 9.28 -8.91 -2.07
C MET A 98 8.92 -9.94 -3.18
N GLY A 99 9.01 -9.58 -4.45
CA GLY A 99 8.83 -10.51 -5.57
C GLY A 99 9.45 -10.02 -6.86
N PHE A 100 9.03 -10.55 -8.00
CA PHE A 100 9.63 -10.29 -9.30
C PHE A 100 8.62 -9.70 -10.28
N ILE A 101 9.11 -8.90 -11.21
CA ILE A 101 8.37 -8.44 -12.38
C ILE A 101 8.84 -9.28 -13.56
N ARG A 102 7.91 -10.00 -14.19
CA ARG A 102 8.20 -10.89 -15.32
C ARG A 102 8.90 -10.12 -16.45
N GLY A 103 10.02 -10.64 -16.92
CA GLY A 103 10.82 -10.04 -18.00
C GLY A 103 11.70 -8.86 -17.58
N TYR A 104 11.77 -8.52 -16.28
CA TYR A 104 12.57 -7.41 -15.78
C TYR A 104 13.39 -7.76 -14.53
N SER A 105 13.61 -9.04 -14.24
CA SER A 105 14.28 -9.51 -13.00
C SER A 105 15.65 -8.87 -12.73
N GLU A 106 16.38 -8.49 -13.79
CA GLU A 106 17.67 -7.82 -13.77
C GLU A 106 17.61 -6.38 -13.21
N TYR A 107 16.45 -5.74 -13.24
CA TYR A 107 16.21 -4.41 -12.68
C TYR A 107 15.82 -4.45 -11.20
N LYS A 108 15.73 -5.65 -10.60
CA LYS A 108 15.48 -5.80 -9.16
C LYS A 108 16.69 -5.29 -8.37
N ASN A 109 16.45 -4.43 -7.39
CA ASN A 109 17.53 -3.82 -6.61
C ASN A 109 17.36 -4.03 -5.10
N PRO A 110 17.62 -5.26 -4.60
CA PRO A 110 17.41 -5.62 -3.20
C PRO A 110 18.38 -4.94 -2.24
N TRP A 111 19.49 -4.40 -2.75
CA TRP A 111 20.53 -3.70 -2.00
C TRP A 111 20.42 -2.18 -2.07
N PHE A 112 19.38 -1.64 -2.71
CA PHE A 112 19.22 -0.20 -2.93
C PHE A 112 20.47 0.46 -3.54
N LYS A 113 21.10 -0.19 -4.53
CA LYS A 113 22.25 0.36 -5.28
C LYS A 113 21.89 1.73 -5.91
N PRO A 114 22.83 2.69 -5.99
CA PRO A 114 22.58 4.04 -6.50
C PRO A 114 21.89 4.10 -7.89
N GLY A 115 20.78 4.83 -7.96
CA GLY A 115 19.92 4.99 -9.15
C GLY A 115 18.55 5.58 -8.81
N PHE A 116 17.55 5.36 -9.69
CA PHE A 116 16.15 5.68 -9.42
C PHE A 116 15.40 4.42 -8.99
N ILE A 117 15.17 4.28 -7.68
CA ILE A 117 14.64 3.06 -7.07
C ILE A 117 13.16 3.28 -6.76
N ILE A 118 12.30 2.44 -7.32
CA ILE A 118 10.87 2.41 -7.00
C ILE A 118 10.64 1.26 -6.02
N SER A 119 10.37 1.56 -4.76
CA SER A 119 10.32 0.58 -3.68
C SER A 119 8.94 0.51 -3.02
N THR A 120 8.56 -0.67 -2.53
CA THR A 120 7.48 -0.72 -1.54
C THR A 120 7.93 -0.09 -0.22
N ALA A 121 6.98 0.47 0.52
CA ALA A 121 7.18 1.00 1.86
C ALA A 121 7.79 -0.04 2.80
N ASP A 122 7.34 -1.30 2.75
CA ASP A 122 7.90 -2.38 3.56
C ASP A 122 9.40 -2.58 3.27
N SER A 123 9.78 -2.73 2.00
CA SER A 123 11.18 -2.95 1.61
C SER A 123 12.07 -1.78 1.98
N PHE A 124 11.54 -0.57 1.80
CA PHE A 124 12.24 0.67 2.15
C PHE A 124 12.43 0.77 3.68
N PHE A 125 11.38 0.63 4.47
CA PHE A 125 11.48 0.76 5.93
C PHE A 125 12.37 -0.33 6.54
N TYR A 126 12.27 -1.58 6.08
CA TYR A 126 13.18 -2.64 6.52
C TYR A 126 14.63 -2.23 6.34
N THR A 127 14.97 -1.82 5.12
CA THR A 127 16.35 -1.46 4.77
C THR A 127 16.81 -0.21 5.50
N TYR A 128 15.96 0.83 5.58
CA TYR A 128 16.25 2.09 6.26
C TYR A 128 16.49 1.91 7.77
N PHE A 129 15.81 0.96 8.40
CA PHE A 129 16.00 0.63 9.81
C PHE A 129 17.00 -0.53 10.03
N GLY A 130 17.86 -0.80 9.05
CA GLY A 130 19.04 -1.65 9.20
C GLY A 130 18.82 -3.14 8.95
N ILE A 131 17.73 -3.52 8.28
CA ILE A 131 17.45 -4.88 7.84
C ILE A 131 17.35 -4.90 6.31
N PRO A 132 18.43 -5.17 5.58
CA PRO A 132 18.38 -5.36 4.14
C PRO A 132 17.41 -6.49 3.79
N VAL A 133 16.49 -6.24 2.87
CA VAL A 133 15.52 -7.23 2.38
C VAL A 133 16.14 -8.58 2.00
N PRO A 134 17.24 -8.66 1.22
CA PRO A 134 17.82 -9.95 0.83
C PRO A 134 18.42 -10.74 2.00
N GLU A 135 18.55 -10.11 3.17
CA GLU A 135 19.15 -10.72 4.34
C GLU A 135 18.17 -10.89 5.49
N ILE A 136 16.87 -10.67 5.28
CA ILE A 136 15.86 -10.64 6.35
C ILE A 136 15.84 -11.90 7.24
N ASP A 137 16.28 -13.05 6.72
CA ASP A 137 16.37 -14.34 7.42
C ASP A 137 17.73 -14.59 8.10
N ARG A 138 18.71 -13.70 7.91
CA ARG A 138 20.05 -13.82 8.49
C ARG A 138 20.07 -13.35 9.94
N LYS A 139 21.03 -13.90 10.70
CA LYS A 139 21.29 -13.52 12.11
C LYS A 139 22.04 -12.18 12.22
N PHE A 140 22.80 -11.83 11.20
CA PHE A 140 23.59 -10.60 11.07
C PHE A 140 23.31 -10.01 9.69
N PHE A 141 23.30 -8.69 9.60
CA PHE A 141 22.92 -7.96 8.40
C PHE A 141 24.03 -6.99 7.98
N HIS A 142 24.25 -6.86 6.67
CA HIS A 142 25.12 -5.87 6.06
C HIS A 142 24.37 -4.55 5.87
N SER A 143 23.90 -3.97 6.97
CA SER A 143 23.04 -2.77 6.97
C SER A 143 23.74 -1.52 6.42
N LEU A 144 25.06 -1.41 6.59
CA LEU A 144 25.83 -0.24 6.17
C LEU A 144 25.85 -0.04 4.65
N ILE A 145 25.81 -1.14 3.87
CA ILE A 145 25.85 -1.11 2.41
C ILE A 145 24.64 -0.35 1.83
N PRO A 146 23.39 -0.77 2.07
CA PRO A 146 22.25 -0.02 1.59
C PRO A 146 22.10 1.32 2.32
N PHE A 147 22.49 1.40 3.60
CA PHE A 147 22.36 2.65 4.37
C PHE A 147 23.11 3.80 3.72
N ALA A 148 24.33 3.60 3.20
CA ALA A 148 25.10 4.63 2.50
C ALA A 148 24.35 5.20 1.27
N SER A 149 23.65 4.33 0.53
CA SER A 149 22.82 4.75 -0.60
C SER A 149 21.53 5.47 -0.14
N LEU A 150 20.86 4.93 0.89
CA LEU A 150 19.65 5.51 1.43
C LEU A 150 19.86 6.93 1.96
N VAL A 151 20.97 7.17 2.68
CA VAL A 151 21.24 8.50 3.21
C VAL A 151 21.58 9.50 2.11
N SER A 152 22.25 9.09 1.04
CA SER A 152 22.60 9.99 -0.09
C SER A 152 21.47 10.17 -1.11
N SER A 153 20.28 9.62 -0.85
CA SER A 153 19.15 9.65 -1.76
C SER A 153 18.14 10.74 -1.40
N SER A 154 17.53 11.35 -2.42
CA SER A 154 16.27 12.06 -2.27
C SER A 154 15.15 11.04 -2.07
N ILE A 155 14.25 11.28 -1.12
CA ILE A 155 13.18 10.34 -0.77
C ILE A 155 11.82 10.97 -1.09
N VAL A 156 11.02 10.22 -1.86
CA VAL A 156 9.63 10.56 -2.16
C VAL A 156 8.73 9.48 -1.57
N LEU A 157 7.76 9.88 -0.75
CA LEU A 157 6.72 8.97 -0.24
C LEU A 157 5.43 9.26 -1.01
N ASP A 158 5.05 8.38 -1.93
CA ASP A 158 3.78 8.48 -2.66
C ASP A 158 2.65 7.79 -1.89
N GLU A 159 1.44 8.30 -2.06
CA GLU A 159 0.25 7.93 -1.30
C GLU A 159 0.49 7.88 0.22
N THR A 160 1.12 8.92 0.74
CA THR A 160 1.57 9.02 2.14
C THR A 160 0.45 8.73 3.15
N HIS A 161 -0.81 9.04 2.85
CA HIS A 161 -1.94 8.69 3.71
C HIS A 161 -2.03 7.20 4.07
N LEU A 162 -1.66 6.30 3.14
CA LEU A 162 -1.61 4.86 3.41
C LEU A 162 -0.43 4.47 4.30
N LEU A 163 0.62 5.30 4.39
CA LEU A 163 1.76 5.10 5.28
C LEU A 163 1.51 5.61 6.71
N VAL A 164 0.56 6.53 6.88
CA VAL A 164 0.11 7.04 8.19
C VAL A 164 -0.89 6.09 8.87
N GLU A 165 -1.32 5.02 8.20
CA GLU A 165 -2.14 3.96 8.78
C GLU A 165 -1.44 3.22 9.94
N LYS A 166 -2.23 2.52 10.76
CA LYS A 166 -1.84 2.04 12.10
C LYS A 166 -0.54 1.25 12.16
N GLU A 167 -0.30 0.41 11.16
CA GLU A 167 0.79 -0.55 11.12
C GLU A 167 2.12 0.16 10.79
N LEU A 168 2.12 1.06 9.80
CA LEU A 168 3.31 1.76 9.30
C LEU A 168 3.58 3.10 10.00
N GLN A 169 2.59 3.67 10.69
CA GLN A 169 2.69 4.95 11.36
C GLN A 169 3.97 5.11 12.23
N PRO A 170 4.37 4.16 13.11
CA PRO A 170 5.59 4.32 13.90
C PRO A 170 6.86 4.43 13.06
N ALA A 171 6.95 3.66 11.97
CA ALA A 171 8.08 3.66 11.04
C ALA A 171 8.15 4.98 10.26
N PHE A 172 7.01 5.42 9.74
CA PHE A 172 6.88 6.71 9.05
C PHE A 172 7.28 7.89 9.94
N LEU A 173 6.84 7.91 11.20
CA LEU A 173 7.19 8.98 12.13
C LEU A 173 8.67 8.97 12.52
N ALA A 174 9.26 7.78 12.70
CA ALA A 174 10.68 7.66 12.96
C ALA A 174 11.50 8.16 11.77
N LEU A 175 11.11 7.79 10.54
CA LEU A 175 11.71 8.32 9.32
C LEU A 175 11.63 9.84 9.27
N LEU A 176 10.43 10.40 9.43
CA LEU A 176 10.19 11.85 9.39
C LEU A 176 11.11 12.59 10.39
N LYS A 177 11.20 12.10 11.62
CA LYS A 177 12.10 12.71 12.62
C LYS A 177 13.56 12.61 12.20
N LEU A 178 14.02 11.45 11.74
CA LEU A 178 15.40 11.26 11.32
C LEU A 178 15.78 12.16 10.14
N MET A 179 14.89 12.28 9.16
CA MET A 179 15.07 13.17 8.02
C MET A 179 15.08 14.63 8.47
N THR A 180 14.19 15.01 9.39
CA THR A 180 14.14 16.37 9.97
C THR A 180 15.40 16.71 10.75
N CYS A 181 15.80 15.88 11.72
CA CYS A 181 16.98 16.14 12.55
C CYS A 181 18.28 16.14 11.73
N ARG A 182 18.34 15.41 10.61
CA ARG A 182 19.50 15.38 9.71
C ARG A 182 19.43 16.39 8.58
N ALA A 183 18.46 17.31 8.60
CA ALA A 183 18.24 18.30 7.55
C ALA A 183 18.27 17.65 6.15
N ARG A 184 17.48 16.58 5.98
CA ARG A 184 17.36 15.87 4.71
C ARG A 184 16.12 16.33 3.95
N PRO A 185 16.23 16.54 2.63
CA PRO A 185 15.08 16.87 1.81
C PRO A 185 14.20 15.64 1.63
N PHE A 186 12.88 15.87 1.58
CA PHE A 186 11.91 14.85 1.19
C PHE A 186 10.72 15.49 0.51
N LEU A 187 9.97 14.65 -0.21
CA LEU A 187 8.68 15.02 -0.78
C LEU A 187 7.63 13.97 -0.40
N PHE A 188 6.60 14.39 0.29
CA PHE A 188 5.43 13.56 0.60
C PHE A 188 4.33 13.89 -0.37
N ILE A 189 3.78 12.89 -1.03
CA ILE A 189 2.73 13.04 -2.03
C ILE A 189 1.50 12.29 -1.51
N SER A 190 0.33 12.91 -1.57
CA SER A 190 -0.92 12.25 -1.18
C SER A 190 -2.14 12.86 -1.88
N ALA A 191 -3.19 12.05 -2.04
CA ALA A 191 -4.51 12.54 -2.42
C ALA A 191 -5.24 13.25 -1.27
N THR A 192 -5.09 12.72 -0.06
CA THR A 192 -5.80 13.18 1.13
C THR A 192 -4.82 13.23 2.29
N VAL A 193 -4.78 14.33 3.05
CA VAL A 193 -4.10 14.37 4.35
C VAL A 193 -4.93 15.27 5.25
N PRO A 194 -5.45 14.77 6.38
CA PRO A 194 -6.27 15.59 7.27
C PRO A 194 -5.51 16.82 7.79
N ASN A 195 -6.17 17.97 7.90
CA ASN A 195 -5.54 19.18 8.47
C ASN A 195 -5.01 18.96 9.88
N THR A 196 -5.64 18.08 10.66
CA THR A 196 -5.17 17.73 12.01
C THR A 196 -3.78 17.09 12.01
N PHE A 197 -3.44 16.35 10.95
CA PHE A 197 -2.11 15.80 10.75
C PHE A 197 -1.13 16.86 10.25
N LEU A 198 -1.56 17.74 9.33
CA LEU A 198 -0.73 18.84 8.85
C LEU A 198 -0.38 19.81 9.96
N ASP A 199 -1.34 20.15 10.81
CA ASP A 199 -1.14 20.99 11.98
C ASP A 199 -0.09 20.41 12.92
N LEU A 200 -0.07 19.09 13.12
CA LEU A 200 0.96 18.44 13.91
C LEU A 200 2.36 18.59 13.27
N LEU A 201 2.43 18.50 11.94
CA LEU A 201 3.67 18.66 11.18
C LEU A 201 4.15 20.12 11.11
N LEU A 202 3.23 21.07 11.09
CA LEU A 202 3.49 22.50 10.87
C LEU A 202 3.66 23.30 12.16
N LYS A 203 2.86 23.02 13.20
CA LYS A 203 2.86 23.85 14.41
C LYS A 203 4.07 23.61 15.32
N GLY A 204 4.88 22.57 15.04
CA GLY A 204 6.12 22.30 15.78
C GLY A 204 5.92 22.07 17.29
N HIS A 205 4.67 21.87 17.73
CA HIS A 205 4.30 21.68 19.12
C HIS A 205 4.92 20.41 19.68
N GLU A 206 5.16 19.41 18.83
CA GLU A 206 5.95 18.27 19.25
C GLU A 206 7.45 18.55 19.17
N PRO A 207 8.18 18.53 20.30
CA PRO A 207 9.63 18.78 20.33
C PRO A 207 10.40 17.88 19.36
N ALA A 208 9.87 16.69 19.11
CA ALA A 208 10.42 15.69 18.21
C ALA A 208 10.33 16.05 16.72
N LEU A 209 9.49 17.01 16.33
CA LEU A 209 9.23 17.41 14.94
C LEU A 209 9.62 18.88 14.66
N ARG A 210 10.19 19.57 15.66
CA ARG A 210 10.76 20.92 15.50
C ARG A 210 11.84 20.91 14.42
N LEU A 211 11.77 21.90 13.55
CA LEU A 211 12.72 22.06 12.46
C LEU A 211 14.06 22.61 12.96
N PRO A 212 15.19 22.06 12.52
CA PRO A 212 16.48 22.74 12.61
C PRO A 212 16.43 24.08 11.86
N SER A 213 17.35 25.00 12.19
CA SER A 213 17.40 26.35 11.60
C SER A 213 17.54 26.38 10.08
N LYS A 214 18.12 25.33 9.46
CA LYS A 214 18.33 25.24 8.01
C LYS A 214 17.30 24.37 7.28
N VAL A 215 16.13 24.12 7.87
CA VAL A 215 15.09 23.30 7.23
C VAL A 215 13.81 24.11 7.10
N ARG A 216 13.22 24.09 5.90
CA ARG A 216 11.90 24.68 5.64
C ARG A 216 10.91 23.60 5.26
N ARG A 217 9.78 23.57 5.98
CA ARG A 217 8.66 22.68 5.67
C ARG A 217 7.61 23.44 4.88
N ILE A 218 7.28 22.91 3.70
CA ILE A 218 6.41 23.54 2.73
C ILE A 218 5.23 22.61 2.48
N VAL A 219 4.01 23.08 2.74
CA VAL A 219 2.79 22.36 2.36
C VAL A 219 2.24 23.02 1.12
N VAL A 220 2.14 22.28 0.02
CA VAL A 220 1.44 22.70 -1.19
C VAL A 220 0.17 21.89 -1.29
N SER A 221 -0.99 22.53 -1.19
CA SER A 221 -2.29 21.87 -1.22
C SER A 221 -3.20 22.44 -2.29
N TYR A 222 -4.03 21.59 -2.88
CA TYR A 222 -5.11 22.02 -3.76
C TYR A 222 -6.26 22.62 -2.94
N GLY A 223 -6.81 23.76 -3.36
CA GLY A 223 -7.94 24.41 -2.68
C GLY A 223 -8.68 25.44 -3.53
N GLU A 224 -9.76 25.99 -2.99
CA GLU A 224 -10.71 26.88 -3.70
C GLU A 224 -10.10 28.23 -4.06
N GLU A 225 -9.35 28.78 -3.12
CA GLU A 225 -8.69 30.08 -3.24
C GLU A 225 -7.18 29.88 -3.19
N GLU A 226 -6.47 30.61 -4.05
CA GLU A 226 -5.01 30.62 -3.98
C GLU A 226 -4.58 31.48 -2.80
N ASP A 227 -3.82 30.89 -1.88
CA ASP A 227 -3.35 31.56 -0.67
C ASP A 227 -1.93 31.11 -0.34
N VAL A 228 -1.17 32.01 0.27
CA VAL A 228 0.16 31.71 0.81
C VAL A 228 0.20 32.17 2.25
N THR A 229 0.10 31.21 3.17
CA THR A 229 0.19 31.46 4.61
C THR A 229 1.60 31.13 5.12
N HIS A 230 2.26 32.11 5.75
CA HIS A 230 3.50 31.88 6.49
C HIS A 230 3.20 31.77 7.98
N SER A 231 3.30 30.56 8.55
CA SER A 231 3.19 30.41 10.01
C SER A 231 4.51 30.74 10.73
N SER A 232 5.65 30.58 10.04
CA SER A 232 6.94 31.18 10.38
C SER A 232 7.89 31.14 9.17
N GLU A 233 9.11 31.66 9.30
CA GLU A 233 10.17 31.57 8.26
C GLU A 233 10.44 30.13 7.77
N ASN A 234 10.30 29.14 8.67
CA ASN A 234 10.57 27.74 8.38
C ASN A 234 9.32 26.94 8.00
N TYR A 235 8.13 27.55 8.00
CA TYR A 235 6.87 26.88 7.71
C TYR A 235 6.01 27.70 6.76
N VAL A 236 5.82 27.16 5.56
CA VAL A 236 5.06 27.79 4.48
C VAL A 236 3.91 26.87 4.09
N LYS A 237 2.69 27.41 4.00
CA LYS A 237 1.53 26.73 3.43
C LYS A 237 1.08 27.49 2.19
N ILE A 238 0.95 26.77 1.08
CA ILE A 238 0.55 27.29 -0.21
C ILE A 238 -0.70 26.51 -0.62
N ILE A 239 -1.76 27.23 -0.89
CA ILE A 239 -3.00 26.73 -1.46
C ILE A 239 -3.03 27.18 -2.92
N GLY A 240 -3.22 26.25 -3.84
CA GLY A 240 -3.26 26.54 -5.27
C GLY A 240 -4.46 25.90 -5.95
N ARG A 241 -4.82 26.46 -7.10
CA ARG A 241 -5.92 25.99 -7.94
C ARG A 241 -5.47 25.78 -9.39
N ASP A 242 -6.00 24.77 -10.06
CA ASP A 242 -5.70 24.45 -11.47
C ASP A 242 -6.98 24.32 -12.28
N GLU A 243 -7.49 25.45 -12.78
CA GLU A 243 -8.74 25.49 -13.57
C GLU A 243 -8.71 24.56 -14.80
N ALA A 244 -7.54 24.40 -15.43
CA ALA A 244 -7.40 23.51 -16.59
C ALA A 244 -7.52 22.03 -16.19
N PHE A 245 -7.18 21.68 -14.94
CA PHE A 245 -7.50 20.37 -14.39
C PHE A 245 -8.99 20.25 -14.05
N GLU A 246 -9.58 21.24 -13.39
CA GLU A 246 -11.01 21.26 -13.03
C GLU A 246 -11.92 21.07 -14.24
N ARG A 247 -11.71 21.84 -15.31
CA ARG A 247 -12.47 21.71 -16.56
C ARG A 247 -12.32 20.32 -17.20
N SER A 248 -11.20 19.64 -16.95
CA SER A 248 -10.99 18.27 -17.44
C SER A 248 -11.61 17.20 -16.54
N GLN A 249 -12.18 17.58 -15.40
CA GLN A 249 -12.78 16.72 -14.38
C GLN A 249 -14.24 17.10 -14.08
N ASP A 250 -14.87 17.83 -14.99
CA ASP A 250 -16.29 18.21 -14.89
C ASP A 250 -17.16 16.95 -15.09
N VAL A 251 -17.54 16.34 -13.97
CA VAL A 251 -18.31 15.10 -13.90
C VAL A 251 -19.55 15.35 -13.06
N GLU A 252 -20.70 15.02 -13.61
CA GLU A 252 -21.96 14.94 -12.88
C GLU A 252 -22.00 13.64 -12.08
N TRP A 253 -21.97 13.76 -10.76
CA TRP A 253 -21.90 12.62 -9.85
C TRP A 253 -23.26 12.31 -9.26
N LYS A 254 -23.69 11.05 -9.37
CA LYS A 254 -24.85 10.55 -8.65
C LYS A 254 -24.43 9.50 -7.64
N THR A 255 -24.80 9.74 -6.38
CA THR A 255 -24.50 8.84 -5.26
C THR A 255 -25.79 8.24 -4.71
N GLU A 256 -25.79 6.93 -4.53
CA GLU A 256 -26.92 6.20 -3.95
C GLU A 256 -26.45 5.23 -2.87
N ILE A 257 -27.23 5.09 -1.80
CA ILE A 257 -27.03 4.02 -0.81
C ILE A 257 -28.05 2.93 -1.06
N ILE A 258 -27.56 1.70 -1.26
CA ILE A 258 -28.40 0.54 -1.60
C ILE A 258 -28.26 -0.57 -0.57
N ALA A 259 -29.34 -1.33 -0.41
CA ALA A 259 -29.31 -2.53 0.42
C ALA A 259 -28.46 -3.61 -0.27
N ARG A 260 -27.78 -4.44 0.53
CA ARG A 260 -26.90 -5.49 -0.03
C ARG A 260 -27.61 -6.47 -0.96
N LYS A 261 -28.89 -6.75 -0.68
CA LYS A 261 -29.74 -7.64 -1.48
C LYS A 261 -30.06 -7.07 -2.87
N GLU A 262 -29.95 -5.75 -3.04
CA GLU A 262 -30.24 -5.04 -4.30
C GLU A 262 -29.01 -4.96 -5.21
N LEU A 263 -27.85 -5.46 -4.76
CA LEU A 263 -26.59 -5.36 -5.51
C LEU A 263 -26.72 -5.97 -6.91
N GLU A 264 -27.24 -7.19 -7.01
CA GLU A 264 -27.31 -7.93 -8.27
C GLU A 264 -28.27 -7.22 -9.26
N ASP A 265 -29.46 -6.83 -8.79
CA ASP A 265 -30.46 -6.12 -9.59
C ASP A 265 -29.94 -4.77 -10.11
N ARG A 266 -29.25 -4.01 -9.24
CA ARG A 266 -28.68 -2.71 -9.61
C ARG A 266 -27.51 -2.85 -10.59
N VAL A 267 -26.66 -3.86 -10.42
CA VAL A 267 -25.56 -4.15 -11.36
C VAL A 267 -26.13 -4.52 -12.73
N LEU A 268 -27.17 -5.36 -12.78
CA LEU A 268 -27.84 -5.73 -14.03
C LEU A 268 -28.40 -4.50 -14.75
N SER A 269 -29.07 -3.59 -14.04
CA SER A 269 -29.60 -2.35 -14.61
C SER A 269 -28.51 -1.45 -15.18
N GLU A 270 -27.37 -1.30 -14.48
CA GLU A 270 -26.24 -0.50 -14.97
C GLU A 270 -25.60 -1.10 -16.22
N VAL A 271 -25.41 -2.41 -16.23
CA VAL A 271 -24.87 -3.14 -17.39
C VAL A 271 -25.83 -3.06 -18.58
N GLU A 272 -27.14 -3.21 -18.37
CA GLU A 272 -28.16 -3.05 -19.42
C GLU A 272 -28.20 -1.64 -20.01
N SER A 273 -27.82 -0.63 -19.22
CA SER A 273 -27.64 0.75 -19.70
C SER A 273 -26.34 0.97 -20.50
N GLY A 274 -25.56 -0.09 -20.73
CA GLY A 274 -24.32 -0.06 -21.51
C GLY A 274 -23.10 0.45 -20.74
N LYS A 275 -23.15 0.46 -19.40
CA LYS A 275 -22.02 0.92 -18.57
C LYS A 275 -21.14 -0.24 -18.13
N SER A 276 -19.83 0.02 -18.06
CA SER A 276 -18.89 -0.85 -17.36
C SER A 276 -18.97 -0.64 -15.85
N VAL A 277 -18.90 -1.73 -15.10
CA VAL A 277 -19.15 -1.72 -13.65
C VAL A 277 -17.92 -2.16 -12.88
N LEU A 278 -17.55 -1.38 -11.86
CA LEU A 278 -16.57 -1.75 -10.85
C LEU A 278 -17.26 -2.09 -9.53
N ILE A 279 -17.06 -3.30 -9.01
CA ILE A 279 -17.58 -3.72 -7.71
C ILE A 279 -16.41 -3.92 -6.75
N VAL A 280 -16.35 -3.14 -5.68
CA VAL A 280 -15.31 -3.23 -4.65
C VAL A 280 -15.88 -3.75 -3.34
N ARG A 281 -15.49 -4.98 -2.97
CA ARG A 281 -15.89 -5.65 -1.73
C ARG A 281 -14.74 -5.60 -0.72
N ASN A 282 -15.04 -5.39 0.56
CA ASN A 282 -14.02 -5.25 1.60
C ASN A 282 -13.35 -6.58 1.98
N LYS A 283 -13.95 -7.73 1.64
CA LYS A 283 -13.46 -9.08 1.97
C LYS A 283 -13.31 -9.93 0.71
N VAL A 284 -12.24 -10.72 0.66
CA VAL A 284 -11.97 -11.66 -0.44
C VAL A 284 -13.13 -12.64 -0.63
N ALA A 285 -13.66 -13.21 0.46
CA ALA A 285 -14.78 -14.17 0.40
C ALA A 285 -16.02 -13.56 -0.29
N TRP A 286 -16.39 -12.33 0.06
CA TRP A 286 -17.52 -11.63 -0.57
C TRP A 286 -17.23 -11.24 -2.01
N THR A 287 -15.97 -10.97 -2.34
CA THR A 287 -15.56 -10.69 -3.72
C THR A 287 -15.81 -11.93 -4.58
N TYR A 288 -15.39 -13.10 -4.09
CA TYR A 288 -15.59 -14.37 -4.79
C TYR A 288 -17.07 -14.72 -4.93
N GLU A 289 -17.84 -14.65 -3.84
CA GLU A 289 -19.30 -14.90 -3.85
C GLU A 289 -20.04 -13.99 -4.85
N THR A 290 -19.73 -12.69 -4.86
CA THR A 290 -20.32 -11.74 -5.81
C THR A 290 -19.89 -12.05 -7.26
N TRP A 291 -18.61 -12.39 -7.48
CA TRP A 291 -18.11 -12.76 -8.80
C TRP A 291 -18.79 -14.02 -9.34
N GLU A 292 -18.90 -15.08 -8.54
CA GLU A 292 -19.49 -16.35 -8.93
C GLU A 292 -20.97 -16.18 -9.34
N ARG A 293 -21.75 -15.46 -8.53
CA ARG A 293 -23.16 -15.18 -8.83
C ARG A 293 -23.33 -14.35 -10.10
N LEU A 294 -22.60 -13.25 -10.22
CA LEU A 294 -22.71 -12.37 -11.38
C LEU A 294 -22.22 -13.06 -12.66
N SER A 295 -21.18 -13.89 -12.57
CA SER A 295 -20.70 -14.67 -13.71
C SER A 295 -21.81 -15.57 -14.25
N GLY A 296 -22.50 -16.32 -13.37
CA GLY A 296 -23.63 -17.17 -13.80
C GLY A 296 -24.82 -16.39 -14.37
N LEU A 297 -25.11 -15.19 -13.84
CA LEU A 297 -26.20 -14.34 -14.32
C LEU A 297 -25.90 -13.68 -15.68
N LEU A 298 -24.66 -13.22 -15.87
CA LEU A 298 -24.23 -12.44 -17.04
C LEU A 298 -23.68 -13.30 -18.18
N GLU A 299 -23.31 -14.55 -17.93
CA GLU A 299 -22.86 -15.50 -18.96
C GLU A 299 -23.87 -15.63 -20.10
N LYS A 300 -25.17 -15.77 -19.78
CA LYS A 300 -26.24 -15.87 -20.78
C LYS A 300 -26.39 -14.63 -21.67
N ARG A 301 -25.82 -13.50 -21.25
CA ARG A 301 -25.87 -12.22 -21.95
C ARG A 301 -24.55 -11.89 -22.65
N GLY A 302 -23.55 -12.77 -22.58
CA GLY A 302 -22.23 -12.56 -23.20
C GLY A 302 -21.39 -11.47 -22.54
N ILE A 303 -21.76 -11.01 -21.34
CA ILE A 303 -21.05 -9.93 -20.64
C ILE A 303 -20.00 -10.54 -19.71
N PRO A 304 -18.72 -10.24 -19.90
CA PRO A 304 -17.66 -10.83 -19.08
C PRO A 304 -17.62 -10.24 -17.68
N VAL A 305 -17.39 -11.13 -16.70
CA VAL A 305 -17.22 -10.78 -15.29
C VAL A 305 -15.82 -11.17 -14.85
N PHE A 306 -15.01 -10.16 -14.55
CA PHE A 306 -13.62 -10.28 -14.12
C PHE A 306 -13.51 -10.31 -12.60
N PHE A 307 -12.43 -10.93 -12.13
CA PHE A 307 -12.13 -11.06 -10.71
C PHE A 307 -10.72 -10.57 -10.41
N LEU A 308 -10.56 -9.73 -9.39
CA LEU A 308 -9.23 -9.24 -8.99
C LEU A 308 -9.09 -9.15 -7.46
N THR A 309 -8.14 -9.91 -6.90
CA THR A 309 -7.81 -9.83 -5.47
C THR A 309 -6.31 -9.91 -5.23
N SER A 310 -5.87 -9.51 -4.03
CA SER A 310 -4.48 -9.64 -3.62
C SER A 310 -4.01 -11.09 -3.41
N LYS A 311 -4.92 -12.06 -3.37
CA LYS A 311 -4.60 -13.49 -3.19
C LYS A 311 -4.31 -14.23 -4.49
N MET A 312 -4.50 -13.58 -5.64
CA MET A 312 -4.22 -14.18 -6.93
C MET A 312 -2.71 -14.31 -7.13
N THR A 313 -2.32 -15.37 -7.84
CA THR A 313 -0.95 -15.51 -8.34
C THR A 313 -0.62 -14.36 -9.30
N PHE A 314 0.68 -14.14 -9.53
CA PHE A 314 1.13 -13.12 -10.46
C PHE A 314 0.54 -13.33 -11.86
N ASP A 315 0.59 -14.55 -12.37
CA ASP A 315 0.12 -14.86 -13.73
C ASP A 315 -1.40 -14.73 -13.86
N GLU A 316 -2.19 -15.17 -12.86
CA GLU A 316 -3.64 -14.96 -12.86
C GLU A 316 -4.00 -13.47 -12.85
N ARG A 317 -3.35 -12.68 -11.98
CA ARG A 317 -3.58 -11.23 -11.90
C ARG A 317 -3.22 -10.54 -13.21
N TYR A 318 -2.10 -10.93 -13.80
CA TYR A 318 -1.65 -10.41 -15.09
C TYR A 318 -2.66 -10.71 -16.18
N GLU A 319 -3.13 -11.95 -16.29
CA GLU A 319 -4.07 -12.38 -17.31
C GLU A 319 -5.43 -11.68 -17.18
N GLN A 320 -5.97 -11.56 -15.97
CA GLN A 320 -7.20 -10.80 -15.72
C GLN A 320 -7.05 -9.33 -16.12
N THR A 321 -5.92 -8.71 -15.73
CA THR A 321 -5.64 -7.31 -16.07
C THR A 321 -5.41 -7.11 -17.57
N ARG A 322 -4.79 -8.08 -18.26
CA ARG A 322 -4.58 -8.08 -19.71
C ARG A 322 -5.91 -8.11 -20.45
N ARG A 323 -6.78 -9.06 -20.13
CA ARG A 323 -8.12 -9.18 -20.74
C ARG A 323 -8.97 -7.94 -20.52
N LEU A 324 -8.96 -7.39 -19.30
CA LEU A 324 -9.64 -6.12 -19.00
C LEU A 324 -9.11 -4.95 -19.85
N ARG A 325 -7.79 -4.90 -20.08
CA ARG A 325 -7.19 -3.85 -20.93
C ARG A 325 -7.54 -4.02 -22.40
N GLU A 326 -7.61 -5.25 -22.90
CA GLU A 326 -8.04 -5.55 -24.27
C GLU A 326 -9.48 -5.12 -24.53
N MET A 327 -10.31 -5.10 -23.49
CA MET A 327 -11.69 -4.59 -23.52
C MET A 327 -11.80 -3.10 -23.21
N SER A 328 -10.67 -2.40 -23.13
CA SER A 328 -10.63 -0.96 -22.86
C SER A 328 -10.09 -0.18 -24.06
N VAL A 329 -10.62 1.02 -24.28
CA VAL A 329 -10.06 2.00 -25.23
C VAL A 329 -9.62 3.22 -24.45
N ASP A 330 -8.36 3.59 -24.59
CA ASP A 330 -7.71 4.65 -23.80
C ASP A 330 -7.86 4.48 -22.28
N GLY A 331 -7.93 3.21 -21.84
CA GLY A 331 -8.14 2.81 -20.45
C GLY A 331 -9.58 2.91 -19.96
N LYS A 332 -10.54 3.31 -20.81
CA LYS A 332 -11.97 3.23 -20.52
C LYS A 332 -12.50 1.85 -20.87
N VAL A 333 -13.00 1.13 -19.87
CA VAL A 333 -13.62 -0.20 -20.06
C VAL A 333 -14.95 0.01 -20.78
N LYS A 334 -15.10 -0.60 -21.96
CA LYS A 334 -16.31 -0.45 -22.79
C LYS A 334 -17.48 -1.23 -22.23
N GLU A 335 -17.24 -2.48 -21.88
CA GLU A 335 -18.26 -3.42 -21.43
C GLU A 335 -17.63 -4.39 -20.43
N GLY A 336 -18.43 -4.88 -19.48
CA GLY A 336 -18.01 -5.88 -18.49
C GLY A 336 -18.04 -5.37 -17.05
N VAL A 337 -17.95 -6.35 -16.15
CA VAL A 337 -17.99 -6.14 -14.69
C VAL A 337 -16.66 -6.57 -14.09
N LEU A 338 -16.02 -5.72 -13.30
CA LEU A 338 -14.88 -6.09 -12.48
C LEU A 338 -15.30 -6.21 -11.02
N VAL A 339 -15.21 -7.41 -10.44
CA VAL A 339 -15.39 -7.64 -9.01
C VAL A 339 -14.04 -7.76 -8.33
N ALA A 340 -13.75 -6.88 -7.38
CA ALA A 340 -12.44 -6.80 -6.77
C ALA A 340 -12.44 -6.45 -5.27
N THR A 341 -11.31 -6.71 -4.61
CA THR A 341 -11.02 -6.12 -3.29
C THR A 341 -10.38 -4.74 -3.42
N SER A 342 -9.91 -4.14 -2.32
CA SER A 342 -9.15 -2.88 -2.30
C SER A 342 -7.87 -2.88 -3.16
N CYS A 343 -7.48 -4.01 -3.77
CA CYS A 343 -6.35 -4.06 -4.71
C CYS A 343 -6.51 -3.18 -5.96
N VAL A 344 -7.72 -2.69 -6.26
CA VAL A 344 -8.01 -1.75 -7.36
C VAL A 344 -7.91 -0.28 -6.96
N GLU A 345 -7.87 0.02 -5.65
CA GLU A 345 -7.70 1.39 -5.13
C GLU A 345 -6.38 1.98 -5.64
N VAL A 346 -5.38 1.13 -5.88
CA VAL A 346 -4.04 1.52 -6.27
C VAL A 346 -3.52 0.66 -7.42
N GLY A 347 -2.91 1.29 -8.43
CA GLY A 347 -2.22 0.57 -9.51
C GLY A 347 -3.09 0.05 -10.66
N LEU A 348 -4.42 0.18 -10.60
CA LEU A 348 -5.30 -0.14 -11.74
C LEU A 348 -5.54 1.10 -12.62
N ASP A 349 -4.98 1.12 -13.82
CA ASP A 349 -5.09 2.28 -14.73
C ASP A 349 -6.33 2.26 -15.64
N LEU A 350 -7.47 1.78 -15.12
CA LEU A 350 -8.74 1.67 -15.85
C LEU A 350 -9.77 2.69 -15.34
N SER A 351 -10.78 2.96 -16.18
CA SER A 351 -11.95 3.78 -15.92
C SER A 351 -13.22 2.98 -16.15
N PHE A 352 -14.17 3.08 -15.23
CA PHE A 352 -15.47 2.42 -15.27
C PHE A 352 -16.61 3.47 -15.31
N GLY A 353 -17.79 3.06 -15.77
CA GLY A 353 -18.99 3.91 -15.77
C GLY A 353 -19.65 4.03 -14.40
N SER A 354 -19.63 2.96 -13.60
CA SER A 354 -20.19 2.98 -12.25
C SER A 354 -19.37 2.17 -11.24
N LEU A 355 -19.49 2.57 -9.96
CA LEU A 355 -18.88 1.92 -8.81
C LEU A 355 -19.94 1.39 -7.85
N PHE A 356 -19.82 0.13 -7.47
CA PHE A 356 -20.51 -0.46 -6.33
C PHE A 356 -19.49 -0.75 -5.24
N SER A 357 -19.49 0.01 -4.15
CA SER A 357 -18.53 -0.16 -3.07
C SER A 357 -19.22 -0.62 -1.81
N ASP A 358 -18.63 -1.59 -1.10
CA ASP A 358 -18.91 -1.73 0.33
C ASP A 358 -18.65 -0.40 1.05
N ALA A 359 -19.48 -0.07 2.06
CA ALA A 359 -19.18 1.02 2.97
C ALA A 359 -17.75 0.89 3.54
N ALA A 360 -17.03 2.01 3.59
CA ALA A 360 -15.66 2.11 4.07
C ALA A 360 -15.43 3.53 4.64
N PRO A 361 -14.30 3.80 5.31
CA PRO A 361 -13.89 5.17 5.60
C PRO A 361 -13.78 6.01 4.31
N LEU A 362 -13.84 7.33 4.46
CA LEU A 362 -13.83 8.24 3.29
C LEU A 362 -12.58 8.10 2.40
N PRO A 363 -11.32 7.94 2.90
CA PRO A 363 -10.16 7.85 2.02
C PRO A 363 -10.20 6.66 1.03
N PRO A 364 -10.48 5.41 1.46
CA PRO A 364 -10.71 4.31 0.51
C PRO A 364 -11.83 4.59 -0.50
N LEU A 365 -12.94 5.20 -0.08
CA LEU A 365 -14.04 5.53 -1.00
C LEU A 365 -13.63 6.56 -2.05
N ILE A 366 -12.89 7.60 -1.68
CA ILE A 366 -12.34 8.60 -2.61
C ILE A 366 -11.42 7.92 -3.65
N GLN A 367 -10.58 6.96 -3.21
CA GLN A 367 -9.69 6.22 -4.12
C GLN A 367 -10.46 5.29 -5.07
N ARG A 368 -11.54 4.66 -4.59
CA ARG A 368 -12.44 3.82 -5.43
C ARG A 368 -13.20 4.66 -6.44
N ALA A 369 -13.81 5.77 -6.00
CA ALA A 369 -14.52 6.70 -6.87
C ALA A 369 -13.59 7.35 -7.92
N GLY A 370 -12.30 7.51 -7.59
CA GLY A 370 -11.25 7.88 -8.52
C GLY A 370 -11.04 6.92 -9.71
N ARG A 371 -11.70 5.75 -9.73
CA ARG A 371 -11.71 4.79 -10.86
C ARG A 371 -12.98 4.89 -11.74
N VAL A 372 -13.93 5.74 -11.40
CA VAL A 372 -15.18 5.96 -12.17
C VAL A 372 -15.10 7.26 -12.93
N ALA A 373 -15.46 7.31 -14.21
CA ALA A 373 -15.48 8.54 -15.03
C ALA A 373 -14.12 9.25 -15.21
N ARG A 374 -13.00 8.50 -15.27
CA ARG A 374 -11.61 8.98 -15.17
C ARG A 374 -10.98 9.44 -16.49
N ARG A 375 -11.56 9.08 -17.62
CA ARG A 375 -11.04 9.30 -18.97
C ARG A 375 -11.99 10.19 -19.79
N GLY A 376 -12.50 11.27 -19.18
CA GLY A 376 -13.32 12.28 -19.86
C GLY A 376 -14.80 11.93 -19.99
N GLU A 377 -15.27 10.90 -19.28
CA GLU A 377 -16.71 10.68 -19.10
C GLU A 377 -17.31 11.83 -18.29
N LYS A 378 -18.52 12.27 -18.65
CA LYS A 378 -19.23 13.39 -18.02
C LYS A 378 -20.14 12.98 -16.87
N GLU A 379 -20.40 11.69 -16.73
CA GLU A 379 -21.29 11.16 -15.69
C GLU A 379 -20.57 10.06 -14.93
N GLY A 380 -20.71 10.07 -13.61
CA GLY A 380 -20.16 9.05 -12.71
C GLY A 380 -21.20 8.60 -11.70
N GLN A 381 -21.41 7.29 -11.58
CA GLN A 381 -22.35 6.74 -10.61
C GLN A 381 -21.63 5.97 -9.49
N VAL A 382 -21.99 6.27 -8.25
CA VAL A 382 -21.43 5.67 -7.04
C VAL A 382 -22.55 5.08 -6.18
N PHE A 383 -22.60 3.76 -6.12
CA PHE A 383 -23.47 2.99 -5.24
C PHE A 383 -22.69 2.54 -4.00
N ILE A 384 -23.15 2.93 -2.82
CA ILE A 384 -22.57 2.51 -1.55
C ILE A 384 -23.48 1.46 -0.89
N LEU A 385 -22.94 0.27 -0.73
CA LEU A 385 -23.63 -0.84 -0.09
C LEU A 385 -23.64 -0.64 1.42
N GLU A 386 -24.82 -0.80 2.03
CA GLU A 386 -24.97 -0.69 3.48
C GLU A 386 -23.98 -1.60 4.24
N PRO A 387 -23.45 -1.14 5.39
CA PRO A 387 -22.53 -1.93 6.17
C PRO A 387 -23.20 -3.19 6.74
N GLU A 388 -22.45 -4.29 6.79
CA GLU A 388 -22.89 -5.51 7.44
C GLU A 388 -23.11 -5.25 8.94
N LYS A 389 -24.17 -5.82 9.50
CA LYS A 389 -24.41 -5.81 10.94
C LYS A 389 -24.17 -7.19 11.53
N ASP A 390 -23.73 -7.25 12.78
CA ASP A 390 -23.73 -8.48 13.56
C ASP A 390 -25.15 -8.78 14.09
N GLU A 391 -25.31 -9.94 14.74
CA GLU A 391 -26.58 -10.38 15.33
C GLU A 391 -27.15 -9.38 16.36
N LYS A 392 -26.29 -8.53 16.92
CA LYS A 392 -26.66 -7.49 17.88
C LYS A 392 -26.92 -6.13 17.21
N GLY A 393 -26.92 -6.08 15.88
CA GLY A 393 -27.14 -4.87 15.09
C GLY A 393 -25.92 -3.95 14.97
N ASN A 394 -24.75 -4.32 15.51
CA ASN A 394 -23.56 -3.48 15.41
C ASN A 394 -22.91 -3.61 14.04
N VAL A 395 -22.41 -2.48 13.53
CA VAL A 395 -21.69 -2.44 12.25
C VAL A 395 -20.37 -3.22 12.32
N LYS A 396 -20.17 -4.15 11.38
CA LYS A 396 -18.90 -4.84 11.17
C LYS A 396 -17.96 -3.94 10.36
N SER A 397 -17.09 -3.22 11.07
CA SER A 397 -16.16 -2.24 10.50
C SER A 397 -14.86 -2.81 9.93
N ARG A 398 -14.53 -4.08 10.22
CA ARG A 398 -13.28 -4.70 9.73
C ARG A 398 -13.26 -4.79 8.19
N PRO A 399 -12.12 -4.52 7.53
CA PRO A 399 -10.76 -4.40 8.09
C PRO A 399 -10.41 -3.04 8.71
N TYR A 400 -11.31 -2.06 8.65
CA TYR A 400 -11.07 -0.69 9.09
C TYR A 400 -11.22 -0.49 10.60
N ARG A 401 -10.71 0.67 11.07
CA ARG A 401 -10.89 1.13 12.44
C ARG A 401 -12.35 1.50 12.68
N LYS A 402 -12.90 1.02 13.81
CA LYS A 402 -14.33 1.18 14.10
C LYS A 402 -14.76 2.64 14.20
N VAL A 403 -14.00 3.46 14.92
CA VAL A 403 -14.37 4.87 15.19
C VAL A 403 -14.38 5.67 13.89
N GLU A 404 -13.28 5.60 13.12
CA GLU A 404 -13.19 6.25 11.82
C GLU A 404 -14.26 5.78 10.83
N PHE A 405 -14.51 4.47 10.77
CA PHE A 405 -15.55 3.89 9.92
C PHE A 405 -16.93 4.43 10.28
N GLU A 406 -17.32 4.36 11.55
CA GLU A 406 -18.65 4.78 12.00
C GLU A 406 -18.87 6.29 11.80
N ALA A 407 -17.84 7.11 12.07
CA ALA A 407 -17.88 8.53 11.80
C ALA A 407 -18.04 8.83 10.30
N SER A 408 -17.25 8.17 9.45
CA SER A 408 -17.32 8.30 7.99
C SER A 408 -18.69 7.89 7.47
N TRP A 409 -19.19 6.72 7.88
CA TRP A 409 -20.49 6.21 7.46
C TRP A 409 -21.63 7.13 7.88
N LYS A 410 -21.62 7.63 9.12
CA LYS A 410 -22.65 8.55 9.63
C LYS A 410 -22.69 9.85 8.85
N LYS A 411 -21.52 10.42 8.51
CA LYS A 411 -21.42 11.67 7.75
C LYS A 411 -21.83 11.47 6.30
N LEU A 412 -21.29 10.46 5.63
CA LEU A 412 -21.62 10.11 4.25
C LEU A 412 -23.12 9.82 4.09
N ARG A 413 -23.69 8.98 4.94
CA ARG A 413 -25.13 8.64 4.87
C ARG A 413 -26.02 9.87 5.02
N ARG A 414 -25.67 10.81 5.89
CA ARG A 414 -26.43 12.05 6.05
C ARG A 414 -26.33 12.95 4.82
N ALA A 415 -25.15 13.05 4.22
CA ALA A 415 -24.95 13.80 2.98
C ALA A 415 -25.80 13.21 1.85
N VAL A 416 -25.68 11.90 1.58
CA VAL A 416 -26.42 11.22 0.50
C VAL A 416 -27.94 11.30 0.67
N ILE A 417 -28.45 11.22 1.91
CA ILE A 417 -29.89 11.35 2.18
C ILE A 417 -30.38 12.79 1.93
N LYS A 418 -29.55 13.79 2.24
CA LYS A 418 -29.90 15.19 2.02
C LYS A 418 -29.89 15.51 0.52
N GLU A 419 -28.89 15.02 -0.19
CA GLU A 419 -28.66 15.30 -1.60
C GLU A 419 -27.89 14.15 -2.25
N SER A 420 -28.37 13.67 -3.39
CA SER A 420 -27.73 12.57 -4.12
C SER A 420 -26.51 13.02 -4.94
N GLU A 421 -26.43 14.31 -5.27
CA GLU A 421 -25.28 14.87 -5.97
C GLU A 421 -24.13 15.10 -4.98
N MET A 422 -22.97 14.49 -5.24
CA MET A 422 -21.80 14.61 -4.37
C MET A 422 -20.52 14.64 -5.20
N GLU A 423 -19.67 15.64 -5.00
CA GLU A 423 -18.41 15.74 -5.71
C GLU A 423 -17.35 14.82 -5.10
N TRP A 424 -16.92 13.81 -5.87
CA TRP A 424 -15.98 12.76 -5.44
C TRP A 424 -14.51 13.06 -5.71
N ARG A 425 -14.18 14.05 -6.56
CA ARG A 425 -12.82 14.30 -7.04
C ARG A 425 -12.28 15.65 -6.72
N LEU A 426 -13.09 16.69 -6.88
CA LEU A 426 -12.65 18.07 -6.75
C LEU A 426 -12.94 18.59 -5.34
N PRO A 427 -11.92 19.03 -4.57
CA PRO A 427 -12.15 19.66 -3.28
C PRO A 427 -12.65 21.10 -3.43
N THR A 428 -12.75 21.63 -4.65
CA THR A 428 -13.03 23.05 -4.95
C THR A 428 -14.44 23.36 -5.40
N ARG A 429 -15.29 22.33 -5.50
CA ARG A 429 -16.69 22.49 -5.88
C ARG A 429 -17.50 22.75 -4.61
N SER A 430 -17.96 24.00 -4.45
CA SER A 430 -18.66 24.47 -3.25
C SER A 430 -20.19 24.54 -3.43
N ASP A 431 -20.66 24.43 -4.68
CA ASP A 431 -22.08 24.33 -5.03
C ASP A 431 -22.71 22.99 -4.60
N VAL A 432 -21.90 21.95 -4.41
CA VAL A 432 -22.34 20.61 -3.97
C VAL A 432 -21.50 20.09 -2.81
N GLU A 433 -22.05 19.17 -2.01
CA GLU A 433 -21.29 18.54 -0.93
C GLU A 433 -20.14 17.70 -1.52
N ASN A 434 -18.89 18.04 -1.18
CA ASN A 434 -17.72 17.28 -1.60
C ASN A 434 -17.16 16.40 -0.47
N VAL A 435 -16.62 15.24 -0.84
CA VAL A 435 -16.10 14.27 0.15
C VAL A 435 -14.84 14.72 0.88
N TYR A 436 -14.09 15.69 0.35
CA TYR A 436 -12.93 16.24 1.05
C TYR A 436 -13.35 17.09 2.27
N ASN A 437 -14.44 17.85 2.15
CA ASN A 437 -15.05 18.55 3.28
C ASN A 437 -15.59 17.58 4.33
N LEU A 438 -16.27 16.50 3.90
CA LEU A 438 -16.70 15.44 4.81
C LEU A 438 -15.51 14.76 5.51
N LEU A 439 -14.40 14.55 4.79
CA LEU A 439 -13.17 13.99 5.34
C LEU A 439 -12.62 14.87 6.47
N GLU A 440 -12.50 16.16 6.25
CA GLU A 440 -12.05 17.11 7.28
C GLU A 440 -13.00 17.13 8.48
N GLN A 441 -14.31 17.06 8.26
CA GLN A 441 -15.29 16.97 9.35
C GLN A 441 -15.16 15.67 10.16
N VAL A 442 -14.83 14.54 9.53
CA VAL A 442 -14.61 13.25 10.23
C VAL A 442 -13.33 13.31 11.06
N TYR A 443 -12.24 13.80 10.46
CA TYR A 443 -10.93 13.84 11.11
C TYR A 443 -10.80 14.97 12.13
N SER A 444 -11.74 15.92 12.18
CA SER A 444 -11.82 16.94 13.23
C SER A 444 -12.44 16.43 14.54
N LEU A 445 -13.13 15.28 14.52
CA LEU A 445 -13.73 14.68 15.71
C LEU A 445 -12.66 14.20 16.69
N ASP A 446 -12.84 14.49 17.98
CA ASP A 446 -11.82 14.20 19.01
C ASP A 446 -11.49 12.72 19.13
N ASP A 447 -12.46 11.83 19.01
CA ASP A 447 -12.21 10.38 19.08
C ASP A 447 -11.42 9.88 17.86
N VAL A 448 -11.70 10.43 16.67
CA VAL A 448 -10.95 10.13 15.44
C VAL A 448 -9.55 10.71 15.54
N LYS A 449 -9.39 11.96 15.99
CA LYS A 449 -8.09 12.57 16.27
C LYS A 449 -7.29 11.72 17.26
N LYS A 450 -7.89 11.29 18.38
CA LYS A 450 -7.21 10.44 19.37
C LYS A 450 -6.82 9.09 18.80
N GLU A 451 -7.65 8.48 17.95
CA GLU A 451 -7.29 7.20 17.33
C GLU A 451 -6.18 7.36 16.27
N TYR A 452 -6.29 8.40 15.44
CA TYR A 452 -5.38 8.71 14.34
C TYR A 452 -4.03 9.24 14.85
N LEU A 453 -4.05 10.21 15.75
CA LEU A 453 -2.89 10.88 16.36
C LEU A 453 -2.46 10.27 17.70
N GLY A 454 -3.16 9.30 18.28
CA GLY A 454 -2.77 8.72 19.58
C GLY A 454 -1.45 7.95 19.57
N GLY A 455 -0.85 7.71 18.38
CA GLY A 455 0.54 7.27 18.27
C GLY A 455 1.57 8.43 18.34
N LEU A 456 1.10 9.66 18.12
CA LEU A 456 1.86 10.90 17.97
C LEU A 456 1.83 11.76 19.23
N VAL A 457 0.66 11.85 19.88
CA VAL A 457 0.39 12.78 20.99
C VAL A 457 -0.12 11.94 22.18
N GLY A 458 0.78 11.34 22.96
CA GLY A 458 0.46 10.81 24.30
C GLY A 458 0.52 9.29 24.56
N GLY A 459 1.22 8.94 25.65
CA GLY A 459 0.78 8.00 26.69
C GLY A 459 0.72 6.49 26.46
N THR A 460 0.71 5.98 25.22
CA THR A 460 0.70 4.50 25.05
C THR A 460 2.13 3.93 25.09
N HIS A 461 2.54 3.39 26.24
CA HIS A 461 3.87 2.78 26.48
C HIS A 461 4.33 1.82 25.37
N ARG A 462 3.41 1.07 24.72
CA ARG A 462 3.76 0.14 23.63
C ARG A 462 4.12 0.83 22.31
N ARG A 463 3.45 1.92 21.91
CA ARG A 463 3.71 2.61 20.63
C ARG A 463 4.96 3.49 20.74
N HIS A 464 5.11 4.20 21.86
CA HIS A 464 6.36 4.90 22.19
C HIS A 464 7.54 3.94 22.19
N GLY A 465 7.36 2.70 22.65
CA GLY A 465 8.40 1.66 22.60
C GLY A 465 8.89 1.33 21.19
N LYS A 466 8.00 1.18 20.19
CA LYS A 466 8.41 0.90 18.79
C LYS A 466 9.11 2.10 18.15
N TYR A 467 8.50 3.28 18.23
CA TYR A 467 9.06 4.53 17.71
C TYR A 467 10.43 4.87 18.33
N SER A 468 10.56 4.81 19.66
CA SER A 468 11.84 5.05 20.33
C SER A 468 12.90 4.01 20.00
N SER A 469 12.51 2.74 19.80
CA SER A 469 13.43 1.69 19.37
C SER A 469 13.94 1.98 17.94
N LEU A 470 13.05 2.31 17.01
CA LEU A 470 13.38 2.70 15.63
C LEU A 470 14.40 3.86 15.59
N LEU A 471 14.15 4.91 16.36
CA LEU A 471 15.06 6.06 16.45
C LEU A 471 16.43 5.66 17.01
N ARG A 472 16.47 4.87 18.09
CA ARG A 472 17.73 4.41 18.68
C ARG A 472 18.54 3.61 17.66
N ILE A 473 17.91 2.75 16.87
CA ILE A 473 18.59 1.94 15.84
C ILE A 473 19.18 2.83 14.74
N ALA A 474 18.41 3.78 14.23
CA ALA A 474 18.87 4.66 13.15
C ALA A 474 19.88 5.75 13.59
N LEU A 475 20.02 5.96 14.91
CA LEU A 475 21.01 6.87 15.50
C LEU A 475 22.26 6.13 15.99
N ASP A 476 22.19 4.81 16.20
CA ASP A 476 23.21 4.02 16.87
C ASP A 476 23.47 2.73 16.06
N LEU A 477 24.12 2.90 14.90
CA LEU A 477 24.43 1.82 13.94
C LEU A 477 25.33 0.72 14.54
N ASP A 478 26.01 1.02 15.65
CA ASP A 478 27.03 0.16 16.28
C ASP A 478 26.46 -0.87 17.29
N LYS A 479 25.16 -0.82 17.58
CA LYS A 479 24.55 -1.72 18.60
C LYS A 479 23.99 -3.03 18.03
N THR A 480 24.91 -4.00 17.95
CA THR A 480 24.80 -5.46 18.19
C THR A 480 23.49 -6.21 17.87
N SER A 481 23.65 -7.39 17.26
CA SER A 481 22.68 -8.48 16.96
C SER A 481 21.55 -8.79 17.98
N LYS A 482 21.63 -8.35 19.23
CA LYS A 482 20.55 -8.47 20.23
C LYS A 482 19.37 -7.51 19.96
N HIS A 483 19.61 -6.29 19.50
CA HIS A 483 18.52 -5.37 19.12
C HIS A 483 17.83 -5.80 17.83
N LEU A 484 18.60 -6.38 16.90
CA LEU A 484 18.15 -6.91 15.61
C LEU A 484 17.10 -8.06 15.71
N ARG A 485 17.20 -8.94 16.72
CA ARG A 485 16.16 -9.96 16.98
C ARG A 485 14.89 -9.40 17.61
N LYS A 486 15.03 -8.39 18.47
CA LYS A 486 13.88 -7.63 19.00
C LYS A 486 13.17 -6.89 17.86
N LEU A 487 13.94 -6.37 16.90
CA LEU A 487 13.51 -5.80 15.62
C LEU A 487 12.65 -6.79 14.82
N GLN A 488 13.17 -7.96 14.42
CA GLN A 488 12.36 -8.91 13.64
C GLN A 488 11.04 -9.28 14.34
N ARG A 489 11.04 -9.39 15.68
CA ARG A 489 9.84 -9.66 16.49
C ARG A 489 8.88 -8.48 16.61
N ASP A 490 9.38 -7.26 16.76
CA ASP A 490 8.54 -6.07 16.97
C ASP A 490 8.02 -5.51 15.62
N TYR A 491 8.66 -5.87 14.51
CA TYR A 491 8.40 -5.39 13.15
C TYR A 491 7.61 -6.40 12.30
N SER A 492 7.52 -7.68 12.69
CA SER A 492 6.62 -8.64 12.02
C SER A 492 5.16 -8.20 12.00
N ASP A 493 4.76 -7.35 12.96
CA ASP A 493 3.41 -6.77 13.05
C ASP A 493 3.24 -5.48 12.21
N ILE A 494 4.31 -4.95 11.59
CA ILE A 494 4.30 -3.74 10.75
C ILE A 494 4.05 -4.09 9.27
N VAL A 495 4.35 -5.33 8.89
CA VAL A 495 4.32 -5.82 7.50
C VAL A 495 2.91 -6.23 7.09
N ARG A 496 2.51 -5.81 5.89
CA ARG A 496 1.17 -6.08 5.36
C ARG A 496 0.96 -7.45 4.72
N ASP A 497 2.03 -8.17 4.39
CA ASP A 497 1.96 -9.56 3.89
C ASP A 497 3.23 -10.35 4.29
N MET A 498 3.08 -11.53 4.89
CA MET A 498 4.20 -12.48 4.99
C MET A 498 4.65 -12.89 3.57
N PRO A 499 5.96 -13.13 3.32
CA PRO A 499 6.41 -13.64 2.04
C PRO A 499 5.72 -14.98 1.73
N LEU A 500 5.26 -15.13 0.49
CA LEU A 500 4.83 -16.41 -0.09
C LEU A 500 5.98 -17.43 0.03
N LEU A 501 5.70 -18.60 0.62
CA LEU A 501 6.57 -19.77 0.51
C LEU A 501 6.58 -20.24 -0.96
N THR A 502 7.75 -20.34 -1.60
CA THR A 502 7.91 -20.78 -3.00
C THR A 502 8.44 -22.22 -3.06
N ILE A 503 7.57 -23.23 -3.04
CA ILE A 503 8.00 -24.63 -3.10
C ILE A 503 8.50 -24.98 -4.52
N VAL A 504 9.75 -25.44 -4.63
CA VAL A 504 10.34 -25.99 -5.87
C VAL A 504 10.31 -27.51 -5.77
N VAL A 505 9.70 -28.19 -6.76
CA VAL A 505 9.60 -29.66 -6.83
C VAL A 505 10.33 -30.12 -8.09
N ALA A 506 11.13 -31.18 -8.00
CA ALA A 506 11.91 -31.71 -9.12
C ALA A 506 11.05 -32.59 -10.06
N ASP A 507 11.38 -32.52 -11.36
CA ASP A 507 10.55 -32.87 -12.54
C ASP A 507 9.97 -34.29 -12.61
N GLU A 508 10.65 -35.32 -12.09
CA GLU A 508 10.33 -36.70 -12.50
C GLU A 508 9.18 -37.36 -11.72
N THR A 509 8.60 -36.67 -10.72
CA THR A 509 7.42 -37.18 -9.98
C THR A 509 6.10 -36.53 -10.44
N ILE A 510 6.18 -35.60 -11.39
CA ILE A 510 5.10 -34.69 -11.77
C ILE A 510 4.17 -35.30 -12.84
N GLU A 511 4.67 -36.15 -13.74
CA GLU A 511 3.85 -36.69 -14.84
C GLU A 511 2.66 -37.54 -14.38
N SER A 512 2.76 -38.27 -13.26
CA SER A 512 1.62 -39.06 -12.75
C SER A 512 0.62 -38.26 -11.90
N LEU A 513 0.97 -37.02 -11.53
CA LEU A 513 0.13 -36.13 -10.71
C LEU A 513 -0.58 -35.09 -11.59
N LEU A 514 0.07 -34.58 -12.65
CA LEU A 514 -0.51 -33.59 -13.58
C LEU A 514 -1.57 -34.16 -14.55
N THR A 515 -1.77 -35.47 -14.60
CA THR A 515 -2.87 -36.07 -15.40
C THR A 515 -4.22 -36.06 -14.68
N ARG A 516 -4.32 -35.40 -13.53
CA ARG A 516 -5.56 -35.27 -12.76
C ARG A 516 -5.83 -33.78 -12.51
N ASP A 517 -7.03 -33.33 -12.84
CA ASP A 517 -7.41 -31.91 -12.78
C ASP A 517 -7.48 -31.36 -11.33
N ASP A 518 -7.49 -32.24 -10.32
CA ASP A 518 -7.58 -31.85 -8.91
C ASP A 518 -6.66 -32.72 -8.02
N ILE A 519 -5.77 -32.08 -7.24
CA ILE A 519 -5.01 -32.72 -6.15
C ILE A 519 -5.19 -31.91 -4.87
N THR A 520 -5.60 -32.58 -3.80
CA THR A 520 -5.83 -31.95 -2.48
C THR A 520 -4.70 -32.26 -1.49
N ILE A 521 -4.42 -31.33 -0.57
CA ILE A 521 -3.35 -31.46 0.46
C ILE A 521 -3.43 -32.76 1.29
N ARG A 522 -4.62 -33.38 1.39
CA ARG A 522 -4.83 -34.69 2.05
C ARG A 522 -4.17 -35.87 1.32
N GLU A 523 -4.05 -35.82 0.00
CA GLU A 523 -3.53 -36.93 -0.81
C GLU A 523 -1.99 -37.06 -0.76
N LEU A 524 -1.32 -36.03 -0.22
CA LEU A 524 0.13 -36.02 0.03
C LEU A 524 0.52 -36.63 1.39
N TRP A 525 -0.46 -36.90 2.25
CA TRP A 525 -0.22 -37.39 3.62
C TRP A 525 0.11 -38.90 3.60
N GLY A 526 1.29 -39.28 4.08
CA GLY A 526 1.71 -40.69 4.19
C GLY A 526 2.58 -41.23 3.05
N ARG A 527 2.95 -40.40 2.06
CA ARG A 527 3.89 -40.78 0.99
C ARG A 527 5.33 -40.41 1.35
N SER A 528 6.28 -41.25 0.95
CA SER A 528 7.72 -41.00 1.10
C SER A 528 8.22 -40.18 -0.08
N PHE A 529 8.99 -39.12 0.18
CA PHE A 529 9.56 -38.26 -0.87
C PHE A 529 11.08 -38.47 -0.92
N CYS A 530 11.62 -38.62 -2.14
CA CYS A 530 13.06 -38.65 -2.36
C CYS A 530 13.54 -37.21 -2.52
N ILE A 531 14.41 -36.75 -1.62
CA ILE A 531 15.11 -35.47 -1.78
C ILE A 531 16.47 -35.81 -2.38
N SER A 532 16.64 -35.60 -3.69
CA SER A 532 17.94 -35.76 -4.32
C SER A 532 18.86 -34.64 -3.86
N LYS A 533 20.03 -35.03 -3.36
CA LYS A 533 21.06 -34.10 -2.89
C LYS A 533 21.86 -33.65 -4.10
N LYS A 534 21.50 -32.50 -4.67
CA LYS A 534 22.43 -31.68 -5.44
C LYS A 534 22.24 -30.22 -5.06
N GLU A 535 23.35 -29.51 -5.08
CA GLU A 535 23.67 -28.36 -4.27
C GLU A 535 22.64 -27.21 -4.28
N GLU A 536 22.52 -26.61 -3.09
CA GLU A 536 22.02 -25.26 -2.83
C GLU A 536 20.53 -24.95 -3.07
N HIS A 537 19.74 -25.55 -2.17
CA HIS A 537 18.78 -24.88 -1.26
C HIS A 537 17.47 -24.32 -1.85
N ASN A 538 16.37 -25.02 -1.56
CA ASN A 538 15.09 -24.42 -1.16
C ASN A 538 14.37 -25.26 -0.08
N VAL A 539 13.50 -24.59 0.68
CA VAL A 539 13.03 -24.83 2.09
C VAL A 539 11.84 -25.85 2.16
N TYR A 540 11.21 -26.25 3.29
CA TYR A 540 9.92 -25.73 3.84
C TYR A 540 9.40 -26.42 5.15
N LYS A 541 8.39 -25.83 5.82
CA LYS A 541 7.93 -26.06 7.22
C LYS A 541 6.42 -26.47 7.30
N ILE A 542 6.04 -27.39 8.19
CA ILE A 542 4.66 -27.90 8.44
C ILE A 542 4.18 -27.56 9.87
N ALA A 543 2.88 -27.28 10.07
CA ALA A 543 2.23 -27.33 11.40
C ALA A 543 0.75 -27.78 11.32
N SER A 544 0.28 -28.57 12.30
CA SER A 544 -1.15 -28.70 12.63
C SER A 544 -1.36 -29.21 14.07
N HIS A 545 -2.48 -28.80 14.68
CA HIS A 545 -2.86 -28.96 16.08
C HIS A 545 -3.69 -30.22 16.35
N SER A 546 -3.23 -31.05 17.29
CA SER A 546 -4.03 -31.50 18.46
C SER A 546 -3.26 -32.57 19.23
N LYS A 547 -3.08 -32.35 20.54
CA LYS A 547 -2.16 -33.04 21.47
C LYS A 547 -0.69 -32.90 21.04
N VAL A 548 0.13 -32.27 21.89
CA VAL A 548 1.57 -32.18 21.69
C VAL A 548 2.11 -33.62 21.61
N GLN A 549 2.39 -34.08 20.40
CA GLN A 549 3.13 -35.31 20.13
C GLN A 549 4.53 -34.86 19.71
N ALA A 550 5.53 -35.24 20.50
CA ALA A 550 6.91 -35.06 20.08
C ALA A 550 7.16 -36.05 18.93
N VAL A 551 7.62 -35.54 17.78
CA VAL A 551 8.10 -36.37 16.68
C VAL A 551 9.60 -36.41 16.82
N LYS A 552 10.15 -37.61 17.02
CA LYS A 552 11.59 -37.82 16.94
C LYS A 552 11.94 -37.99 15.47
N LEU A 553 12.92 -37.21 15.05
CA LEU A 553 13.51 -37.31 13.72
C LEU A 553 14.74 -38.19 13.86
N ASP A 554 14.60 -39.44 13.46
CA ASP A 554 15.74 -40.35 13.37
C ASP A 554 16.33 -40.22 11.97
N PHE A 555 17.56 -39.73 11.93
CA PHE A 555 18.36 -39.63 10.71
C PHE A 555 19.16 -40.91 10.56
N THR A 556 18.93 -41.65 9.49
CA THR A 556 19.76 -42.81 9.14
C THR A 556 20.51 -42.50 7.87
N HIS A 557 21.83 -42.54 7.94
CA HIS A 557 22.70 -42.28 6.79
C HIS A 557 23.07 -43.63 6.15
N VAL A 558 22.72 -43.81 4.87
CA VAL A 558 23.19 -44.94 4.07
C VAL A 558 23.76 -44.37 2.77
N GLY A 559 25.08 -44.43 2.62
CA GLY A 559 25.78 -43.74 1.54
C GLY A 559 25.61 -42.21 1.61
N ASN A 560 25.40 -41.57 0.46
CA ASN A 560 25.17 -40.11 0.38
C ASN A 560 23.72 -39.69 0.65
N THR A 561 22.86 -40.65 1.03
CA THR A 561 21.42 -40.46 1.22
C THR A 561 21.08 -40.48 2.70
N THR A 562 20.40 -39.43 3.16
CA THR A 562 19.86 -39.36 4.53
C THR A 562 18.40 -39.73 4.52
N TYR A 563 18.07 -40.85 5.15
CA TYR A 563 16.71 -41.29 5.38
C TYR A 563 16.19 -40.61 6.64
N VAL A 564 15.02 -39.96 6.56
CA VAL A 564 14.35 -39.35 7.71
C VAL A 564 13.14 -40.20 8.05
N LYS A 565 13.19 -40.86 9.21
CA LYS A 565 12.07 -41.63 9.73
C LYS A 565 11.34 -40.80 10.78
N PHE A 566 10.05 -40.60 10.57
CA PHE A 566 9.17 -39.94 11.54
C PHE A 566 8.67 -40.98 12.53
N SER A 567 9.10 -40.90 13.79
CA SER A 567 8.65 -41.79 14.86
C SER A 567 7.96 -40.99 15.97
N LYS A 568 6.83 -41.53 16.47
CA LYS A 568 6.01 -40.90 17.50
C LYS A 568 6.64 -41.14 18.88
N VAL A 569 6.92 -40.09 19.65
CA VAL A 569 7.46 -40.21 21.02
C VAL A 569 6.44 -39.78 22.05
N SER A 570 6.17 -40.66 23.02
CA SER A 570 5.48 -40.31 24.27
C SER A 570 6.48 -39.66 25.23
N LEU A 571 6.31 -38.38 25.54
CA LEU A 571 7.13 -37.70 26.55
C LEU A 571 6.71 -38.16 27.95
N GLY A 572 7.60 -38.90 28.63
CA GLY A 572 7.56 -39.09 30.08
C GLY A 572 7.94 -37.82 30.83
N SER A 573 7.59 -37.78 32.12
CA SER A 573 7.49 -36.63 33.03
C SER A 573 8.78 -35.83 33.36
N SER A 574 9.81 -35.84 32.51
CA SER A 574 11.01 -35.03 32.71
C SER A 574 11.60 -34.54 31.38
N ALA A 575 11.17 -33.37 30.91
CA ALA A 575 11.86 -32.67 29.82
C ALA A 575 11.97 -31.19 30.17
N LYS A 576 13.22 -30.75 30.43
CA LYS A 576 13.62 -29.40 30.82
C LYS A 576 13.79 -28.45 29.63
N ASP A 577 13.36 -28.82 28.42
CA ASP A 577 13.59 -28.03 27.21
C ASP A 577 12.28 -27.43 26.69
N ALA A 578 12.01 -26.19 27.11
CA ALA A 578 10.85 -25.43 26.69
C ALA A 578 10.98 -24.98 25.23
N ILE A 579 9.98 -25.31 24.41
CA ILE A 579 9.82 -24.77 23.05
C ILE A 579 9.25 -23.34 23.15
N VAL A 580 10.00 -22.36 22.65
CA VAL A 580 9.57 -20.94 22.60
C VAL A 580 8.68 -20.72 21.37
N ILE A 581 7.38 -20.56 21.60
CA ILE A 581 6.40 -20.19 20.56
C ILE A 581 6.33 -18.66 20.46
N SER A 582 6.36 -18.11 19.24
CA SER A 582 6.21 -16.66 19.04
C SER A 582 4.82 -16.21 19.51
N ARG A 583 4.75 -15.03 20.15
CA ARG A 583 3.52 -14.48 20.73
C ARG A 583 2.42 -14.24 19.69
N SER A 584 2.78 -14.10 18.42
CA SER A 584 1.87 -13.90 17.29
C SER A 584 1.19 -15.21 16.89
N VAL A 585 1.93 -16.31 16.89
CA VAL A 585 1.39 -17.66 16.68
C VAL A 585 0.46 -18.02 17.84
N TYR A 586 0.86 -17.77 19.09
CA TYR A 586 -0.02 -17.97 20.26
C TYR A 586 -1.35 -17.18 20.18
N LYS A 587 -1.33 -15.96 19.62
CA LYS A 587 -2.53 -15.13 19.45
C LYS A 587 -3.45 -15.61 18.32
N LEU A 588 -2.90 -16.18 17.25
CA LEU A 588 -3.66 -16.78 16.16
C LEU A 588 -4.40 -18.03 16.64
N ILE A 589 -3.70 -18.87 17.41
CA ILE A 589 -4.25 -20.09 18.02
C ILE A 589 -5.37 -19.75 19.02
N LYS A 590 -5.18 -18.74 19.87
CA LYS A 590 -6.20 -18.30 20.84
C LYS A 590 -7.43 -17.64 20.18
N ARG A 591 -7.36 -17.28 18.90
CA ARG A 591 -8.46 -16.65 18.14
C ARG A 591 -9.33 -17.65 17.39
N GLY A 592 -9.13 -18.96 17.59
CA GLY A 592 -10.04 -20.00 17.11
C GLY A 592 -9.92 -20.32 15.62
N TRP A 593 -8.81 -19.98 14.97
CA TRP A 593 -8.54 -20.42 13.60
C TRP A 593 -8.15 -21.90 13.66
N ARG A 594 -9.07 -22.77 13.23
CA ARG A 594 -8.94 -24.24 13.22
C ARG A 594 -8.62 -24.82 11.85
N ASP A 595 -8.46 -23.98 10.83
CA ASP A 595 -8.10 -24.38 9.47
C ASP A 595 -6.71 -23.87 9.08
#